data_AF-A0A8H6IXK2-F1
#
_entry.id   AF-A0A8H6IXK2-F1
#
_cell.length_a   1.000
_cell.length_b   1.000
_cell.length_c   1.000
_cell.angle_alpha   90.00
_cell.angle_beta   90.00
_cell.angle_gamma   90.00
#
_symmetry.space_group_name_H-M   'P 1'
#
loop_
_entity.id
_entity.type
_entity.pdbx_description
1 polymer ?
#
loop_
_entity_poly.entity_id
_entity_poly.type
_entity_poly.pdbx_seq_one_letter_code
_entity_poly.pdbx_strand_id
1 'polypeptide(L)'
;MPTIIDGTLAPGRRYTLPETVSRAAYLICNPSLLSFRDVAMGTYLLYVGYVTCLALSSLASLFLRAEGRGRWCPAEPPAEWGPPPPGWRMTWRVCFWLLRRTVMEELGSLVYEVFSWGVCVVVGTFVVEEGLRWRRARARA
;
A
#
# COMPACT_ATOMS: atom_id res chain seq x y z
N MET A 1 -1.18 4.05 -27.12
CA MET A 1 -0.53 5.34 -26.83
C MET A 1 0.35 5.12 -25.62
N PRO A 2 1.66 5.43 -25.69
CA PRO A 2 2.49 5.42 -24.48
C PRO A 2 1.87 6.39 -23.49
N THR A 3 1.51 5.87 -22.32
CA THR A 3 0.95 6.67 -21.23
C THR A 3 2.09 7.40 -20.54
N ILE A 4 1.80 8.58 -19.99
CA ILE A 4 2.83 9.39 -19.34
C ILE A 4 3.45 8.60 -18.15
N ILE A 5 2.72 7.65 -17.57
CA ILE A 5 3.20 6.73 -16.53
C ILE A 5 4.20 5.68 -17.02
N ASP A 6 4.31 5.40 -18.32
CA ASP A 6 5.25 4.38 -18.84
C ASP A 6 6.74 4.73 -18.59
N GLY A 7 7.03 5.92 -18.03
CA GLY A 7 8.35 6.27 -17.52
C GLY A 7 9.43 6.31 -18.61
N THR A 8 9.01 6.38 -19.87
CA THR A 8 9.86 6.36 -21.04
C THR A 8 9.59 7.57 -21.91
N LEU A 9 10.66 8.27 -22.26
CA LEU A 9 10.63 9.46 -23.12
C LEU A 9 10.58 9.04 -24.60
N ALA A 10 11.14 7.87 -24.91
CA ALA A 10 11.06 7.16 -26.18
C ALA A 10 11.17 5.64 -25.90
N PRO A 11 10.82 4.75 -26.84
CA PRO A 11 11.04 3.32 -26.68
C PRO A 11 12.50 3.04 -26.27
N GLY A 12 12.70 2.48 -25.07
CA GLY A 12 14.03 2.16 -24.54
C GLY A 12 14.76 3.29 -23.80
N ARG A 13 14.27 4.55 -23.82
CA ARG A 13 14.87 5.67 -23.07
C ARG A 13 14.02 6.02 -21.85
N ARG A 14 14.52 5.70 -20.64
CA ARG A 14 13.91 6.12 -19.38
C ARG A 14 14.19 7.59 -19.08
N TYR A 15 13.28 8.25 -18.38
CA TYR A 15 13.51 9.61 -17.88
C TYR A 15 14.63 9.62 -16.84
N THR A 16 15.44 10.68 -16.84
CA THR A 16 16.33 11.01 -15.72
C THR A 16 15.52 11.64 -14.57
N LEU A 17 16.08 11.63 -13.35
CA LEU A 17 15.48 12.28 -12.17
C LEU A 17 15.04 13.75 -12.43
N PRO A 18 15.90 14.65 -12.96
CA PRO A 18 15.51 16.04 -13.20
C PRO A 18 14.43 16.18 -14.29
N GLU A 19 14.45 15.34 -15.32
CA GLU A 19 13.39 15.30 -16.33
C GLU A 19 12.07 14.79 -15.73
N THR A 20 12.12 13.88 -14.75
CA THR A 20 10.93 13.38 -14.05
C THR A 20 10.28 14.49 -13.21
N VAL A 21 11.08 15.28 -12.49
CA VAL A 21 10.60 16.38 -11.65
C VAL A 21 9.99 17.50 -12.48
N SER A 22 10.69 17.93 -13.54
CA SER A 22 10.17 18.98 -14.43
C SER A 22 8.89 18.55 -15.15
N ARG A 23 8.76 17.26 -15.49
CA ARG A 23 7.53 16.69 -16.05
C ARG A 23 6.38 16.68 -15.04
N ALA A 24 6.62 16.29 -13.78
CA ALA A 24 5.60 16.33 -12.74
C ALA A 24 5.10 17.78 -12.53
N ALA A 25 6.02 18.76 -12.50
CA ALA A 25 5.67 20.17 -12.43
C ALA A 25 4.83 20.64 -13.63
N TYR A 26 5.18 20.21 -14.85
CA TYR A 26 4.43 20.56 -16.06
C TYR A 26 3.00 20.01 -16.06
N LEU A 27 2.79 18.80 -15.52
CA LEU A 27 1.47 18.18 -15.36
C LEU A 27 0.61 18.88 -14.32
N ILE A 28 1.21 19.38 -13.24
CA ILE A 28 0.51 20.20 -12.25
C ILE A 28 -0.01 21.48 -12.89
N CYS A 29 0.78 22.10 -13.76
CA CYS A 29 0.39 23.32 -14.47
C CYS A 29 -0.60 23.06 -15.63
N ASN A 30 -0.68 21.83 -16.16
CA ASN A 30 -1.54 21.48 -17.29
C ASN A 30 -2.34 20.19 -17.01
N PRO A 31 -3.33 20.25 -16.10
CA PRO A 31 -4.04 19.05 -15.64
C PRO A 31 -4.88 18.39 -16.74
N SER A 32 -5.20 19.11 -17.82
CA SER A 32 -5.93 18.58 -18.98
C SER A 32 -5.16 17.50 -19.75
N LEU A 33 -3.84 17.39 -19.53
CA LEU A 33 -2.99 16.38 -20.14
C LEU A 33 -2.96 15.05 -19.37
N LEU A 34 -3.49 15.03 -18.14
CA LEU A 34 -3.57 13.82 -17.34
C LEU A 34 -4.74 12.96 -17.80
N SER A 35 -4.47 11.69 -18.09
CA SER A 35 -5.55 10.73 -18.27
C SER A 35 -6.18 10.38 -16.91
N PHE A 36 -7.44 9.93 -16.91
CA PHE A 36 -8.10 9.45 -15.69
C PHE A 36 -7.31 8.32 -15.02
N ARG A 37 -6.71 7.44 -15.83
CA ARG A 37 -5.79 6.40 -15.37
C ARG A 37 -4.58 6.96 -14.64
N ASP A 38 -4.01 8.07 -15.12
CA ASP A 38 -2.85 8.68 -14.47
C ASP A 38 -3.20 9.26 -13.10
N VAL A 39 -4.35 9.92 -13.00
CA VAL A 39 -4.86 10.47 -11.73
C VAL A 39 -5.14 9.33 -10.75
N ALA A 40 -5.87 8.30 -11.18
CA ALA A 40 -6.23 7.18 -10.33
C ALA A 40 -5.01 6.41 -9.83
N MET A 41 -4.01 6.17 -10.69
CA MET A 41 -2.74 5.55 -10.29
C MET A 41 -1.95 6.44 -9.31
N GLY A 42 -1.89 7.75 -9.55
CA GLY A 42 -1.25 8.70 -8.64
C GLY A 42 -1.91 8.71 -7.25
N THR A 43 -3.24 8.77 -7.20
CA THR A 43 -4.00 8.68 -5.94
C THR A 43 -3.77 7.35 -5.24
N TYR A 44 -3.74 6.24 -5.98
CA TYR A 44 -3.46 4.93 -5.41
C TYR A 44 -2.05 4.83 -4.83
N LEU A 45 -1.03 5.37 -5.49
CA LEU A 45 0.34 5.41 -4.96
C LEU A 45 0.43 6.24 -3.66
N LEU A 46 -0.27 7.37 -3.59
CA LEU A 46 -0.37 8.16 -2.36
C LEU A 46 -1.05 7.38 -1.23
N TYR A 47 -2.13 6.66 -1.56
CA TYR A 47 -2.81 5.79 -0.62
C TYR A 47 -1.90 4.66 -0.10
N VAL A 48 -1.19 3.96 -0.99
CA VAL A 48 -0.21 2.93 -0.60
C VAL A 48 0.86 3.52 0.32
N GLY A 49 1.37 4.71 0.00
CA GLY A 49 2.34 5.41 0.85
C GLY A 49 1.78 5.75 2.24
N TYR A 50 0.53 6.21 2.31
CA TYR A 50 -0.17 6.50 3.56
C TYR A 50 -0.34 5.24 4.42
N VAL A 51 -0.88 4.15 3.86
CA VAL A 51 -1.09 2.90 4.59
C VAL A 51 0.25 2.29 5.01
N THR A 52 1.28 2.37 4.17
CA THR A 52 2.65 1.93 4.52
C THR A 52 3.19 2.71 5.71
N CYS A 53 2.99 4.04 5.75
CA CYS A 53 3.39 4.88 6.87
C CYS A 53 2.68 4.51 8.17
N LEU A 54 1.37 4.23 8.10
CA LEU A 54 0.60 3.72 9.24
C LEU A 54 1.10 2.35 9.72
N ALA A 55 1.37 1.42 8.80
CA ALA A 55 1.90 0.11 9.14
C ALA A 55 3.29 0.20 9.79
N LEU A 56 4.18 1.06 9.28
CA LEU A 56 5.47 1.33 9.91
C LEU A 56 5.31 1.95 11.30
N SER A 57 4.33 2.85 11.48
CA SER A 57 4.01 3.43 12.78
C SER A 57 3.45 2.40 13.76
N SER A 58 2.62 1.47 13.27
CA SER A 58 2.10 0.33 14.04
C SER A 58 3.24 -0.59 14.48
N LEU A 59 4.14 -0.97 13.57
CA LEU A 59 5.34 -1.74 13.87
C LEU A 59 6.25 -1.03 14.87
N ALA A 60 6.47 0.27 14.70
CA ALA A 60 7.24 1.05 15.67
C ALA A 60 6.58 1.03 17.07
N SER A 61 5.24 1.12 17.13
CA SER A 61 4.51 1.04 18.39
C SER A 61 4.63 -0.33 19.09
N LEU A 62 4.70 -1.42 18.31
CA LEU A 62 4.92 -2.79 18.82
C LEU A 62 6.25 -2.92 19.58
N PHE A 63 7.30 -2.22 19.14
CA PHE A 63 8.62 -2.26 19.79
C PHE A 63 8.80 -1.20 20.88
N LEU A 64 8.33 0.03 20.63
CA LEU A 64 8.65 1.19 21.45
C LEU A 64 7.70 1.38 22.64
N ARG A 65 6.45 0.91 22.55
CA ARG A 65 5.46 1.09 23.62
C ARG A 65 5.37 -0.15 24.51
N ALA A 66 5.15 0.08 25.81
CA ALA A 66 4.98 -1.00 26.79
C ALA A 66 3.77 -1.90 26.46
N GLU A 67 2.67 -1.31 26.00
CA GLU A 67 1.48 -2.04 25.53
C GLU A 67 1.78 -2.91 24.30
N GLY A 68 2.64 -2.43 23.39
CA GLY A 68 3.09 -3.18 22.21
C GLY A 68 3.95 -4.38 22.59
N ARG A 69 4.88 -4.20 23.54
CA ARG A 69 5.69 -5.29 24.10
C ARG A 69 4.83 -6.36 24.79
N GLY A 70 3.72 -5.96 25.41
CA GLY A 70 2.78 -6.87 26.02
C GLY A 70 2.13 -7.85 25.04
N ARG A 71 2.08 -7.57 23.73
CA ARG A 71 1.49 -8.47 22.74
C ARG A 71 2.39 -9.65 22.35
N TRP A 72 3.70 -9.44 22.32
CA TRP A 72 4.66 -10.46 21.87
C TRP A 72 5.63 -10.93 22.97
N CYS A 73 5.66 -10.23 24.11
CA CYS A 73 6.35 -10.64 25.32
C CYS A 73 5.44 -10.40 26.55
N PRO A 74 4.24 -11.02 26.61
CA PRO A 74 3.36 -10.89 27.75
C PRO A 74 3.97 -11.49 29.03
N ALA A 75 3.68 -10.88 30.18
CA ALA A 75 4.13 -11.39 31.48
C ALA A 75 3.40 -12.69 31.88
N GLU A 76 2.15 -12.84 31.43
CA GLU A 76 1.30 -14.01 31.63
C GLU A 76 0.88 -14.60 30.27
N PRO A 77 0.75 -15.92 30.14
CA PRO A 77 0.29 -16.52 28.89
C PRO A 77 -1.13 -16.04 28.55
N PRO A 78 -1.43 -15.76 27.28
CA PRO A 78 -2.79 -15.45 26.84
C PRO A 78 -3.76 -16.57 27.25
N ALA A 79 -4.95 -16.21 27.72
CA ALA A 79 -5.97 -17.16 28.17
C ALA A 79 -6.35 -18.21 27.11
N GLU A 80 -6.19 -17.86 25.82
CA GLU A 80 -6.45 -18.70 24.66
C GLU A 80 -5.53 -19.92 24.55
N TRP A 81 -4.37 -19.91 25.21
CA TRP A 81 -3.34 -20.96 25.10
C TRP A 81 -3.54 -22.09 26.10
N GLY A 82 -4.55 -21.96 26.97
CA GLY A 82 -4.79 -22.89 28.07
C GLY A 82 -3.86 -22.63 29.27
N PRO A 83 -4.04 -23.42 30.34
CA PRO A 83 -3.28 -23.24 31.58
C PRO A 83 -1.78 -23.53 31.33
N PRO A 84 -0.86 -22.65 31.79
CA PRO A 84 0.56 -22.89 31.63
C PRO A 84 0.99 -24.15 32.38
N PRO A 85 1.87 -24.98 31.78
CA PRO A 85 2.46 -26.10 32.50
C PRO A 85 3.28 -25.60 33.71
N PRO A 86 3.33 -26.38 34.80
CA PRO A 86 4.10 -25.99 35.99
C PRO A 86 5.56 -25.78 35.63
N GLY A 87 6.11 -24.61 35.99
CA GLY A 87 7.48 -24.21 35.65
C GLY A 87 7.64 -23.47 34.31
N TRP A 88 6.54 -23.04 33.68
CA TRP A 88 6.59 -22.22 32.48
C TRP A 88 7.45 -20.97 32.68
N ARG A 89 8.40 -20.75 31.76
CA ARG A 89 9.20 -19.53 31.66
C ARG A 89 9.11 -19.03 30.24
N MET A 90 8.89 -17.72 30.10
CA MET A 90 8.89 -17.06 28.81
C MET A 90 10.31 -17.10 28.23
N THR A 91 10.53 -17.96 27.23
CA THR A 91 11.84 -18.08 26.56
C THR A 91 11.92 -17.14 25.37
N TRP A 92 13.12 -16.64 25.09
CA TRP A 92 13.38 -15.76 23.94
C TRP A 92 12.85 -16.31 22.61
N ARG A 93 12.89 -17.64 22.42
CA ARG A 93 12.37 -18.31 21.23
C ARG A 93 10.85 -18.15 21.06
N VAL A 94 10.10 -18.21 22.17
CA VAL A 94 8.63 -18.05 22.15
C VAL A 94 8.28 -16.58 21.88
N CYS A 95 8.96 -15.64 22.52
CA CYS A 95 8.78 -14.20 22.23
C CYS A 95 9.09 -13.87 20.77
N PHE A 96 10.18 -14.42 20.23
CA PHE A 96 10.55 -14.20 18.83
C PHE A 96 9.53 -14.81 17.86
N TRP A 97 9.01 -15.99 18.17
CA TRP A 97 7.96 -16.63 17.37
C TRP A 97 6.67 -15.79 17.34
N LEU A 98 6.24 -15.27 18.51
CA LEU A 98 5.07 -14.39 18.59
C LEU A 98 5.28 -13.06 17.89
N LEU A 99 6.44 -12.44 18.08
CA LEU A 99 6.80 -11.22 17.39
C LEU A 99 6.73 -11.44 15.88
N ARG A 100 7.36 -12.51 15.38
CA ARG A 100 7.32 -12.86 13.96
C ARG A 100 5.89 -13.06 13.47
N ARG A 101 5.03 -13.74 14.23
CA ARG A 101 3.63 -13.95 13.87
C ARG A 101 2.86 -12.62 13.79
N THR A 102 2.93 -11.77 14.81
CA THR A 102 2.25 -10.46 14.83
C THR A 102 2.72 -9.56 13.68
N VAL A 103 4.03 -9.52 13.41
CA VAL A 103 4.57 -8.78 12.27
C VAL A 103 4.06 -9.33 10.94
N MET A 104 3.95 -10.65 10.79
CA MET A 104 3.42 -11.27 9.56
C MET A 104 1.92 -11.04 9.38
N GLU A 105 1.15 -11.00 10.47
CA GLU A 105 -0.28 -10.67 10.44
C GLU A 105 -0.50 -9.22 9.99
N GLU A 106 0.27 -8.27 10.55
CA GLU A 106 0.24 -6.85 10.15
C GLU A 106 0.68 -6.64 8.69
N LEU A 107 1.77 -7.30 8.27
CA LEU A 107 2.23 -7.27 6.88
C LEU A 107 1.21 -7.91 5.93
N GLY A 108 0.57 -9.01 6.34
CA GLY A 108 -0.47 -9.67 5.56
C GLY A 108 -1.69 -8.78 5.38
N SER A 109 -2.11 -8.07 6.44
CA SER A 109 -3.18 -7.07 6.38
C SER A 109 -2.85 -5.95 5.41
N LEU A 110 -1.64 -5.38 5.50
CA LEU A 110 -1.15 -4.36 4.56
C LEU A 110 -1.19 -4.86 3.11
N VAL A 111 -0.67 -6.06 2.84
CA VAL A 111 -0.64 -6.64 1.50
C VAL A 111 -2.06 -6.84 0.96
N TYR A 112 -2.97 -7.35 1.78
CA TYR A 112 -4.37 -7.56 1.39
C TYR A 112 -5.09 -6.24 1.12
N GLU A 113 -4.90 -5.23 1.97
CA GLU A 113 -5.49 -3.90 1.81
C GLU A 113 -4.98 -3.24 0.52
N VAL A 114 -3.65 -3.21 0.32
CA VAL A 114 -3.05 -2.70 -0.92
C VAL A 114 -3.58 -3.46 -2.13
N PHE A 115 -3.56 -4.79 -2.12
CA PHE A 115 -4.02 -5.60 -3.25
C PHE A 115 -5.50 -5.37 -3.59
N SER A 116 -6.38 -5.41 -2.59
CA SER A 116 -7.83 -5.25 -2.79
C SER A 116 -8.18 -3.87 -3.36
N TRP A 117 -7.61 -2.80 -2.80
CA TRP A 117 -7.79 -1.45 -3.35
C TRP A 117 -7.15 -1.29 -4.72
N GLY A 118 -6.02 -1.94 -4.98
CA GLY A 118 -5.39 -1.98 -6.29
C GLY A 118 -6.32 -2.56 -7.36
N VAL A 119 -7.00 -3.67 -7.05
CA VAL A 119 -8.00 -4.27 -7.95
C VAL A 119 -9.17 -3.30 -8.18
N CYS A 120 -9.69 -2.66 -7.13
CA CYS A 120 -10.78 -1.68 -7.25
C CYS A 120 -10.40 -0.50 -8.15
N VAL A 121 -9.17 0.03 -8.01
CA VAL A 121 -8.66 1.14 -8.83
C VAL A 121 -8.52 0.71 -10.29
N VAL A 122 -7.94 -0.46 -10.55
CA VAL A 122 -7.80 -0.98 -11.93
C VAL A 122 -9.16 -1.17 -12.57
N VAL A 123 -10.07 -1.90 -11.92
CA VAL A 123 -11.42 -2.15 -12.48
C VAL A 123 -12.18 -0.84 -12.67
N GLY A 124 -12.17 0.05 -11.67
CA GLY A 124 -12.84 1.34 -11.75
C GLY A 124 -12.33 2.23 -12.88
N THR A 125 -11.01 2.27 -13.10
CA THR A 125 -10.43 3.04 -14.21
C THR A 125 -10.84 2.49 -15.57
N PHE A 126 -10.83 1.18 -15.77
CA PHE A 126 -11.31 0.55 -17.00
C PHE A 126 -12.79 0.85 -17.26
N VAL A 127 -13.65 0.72 -16.25
CA VAL A 127 -15.09 0.98 -16.38
C VAL A 127 -15.36 2.44 -16.74
N VAL A 128 -14.68 3.38 -16.09
CA VAL A 128 -14.82 4.82 -16.37
C VAL A 128 -14.32 5.15 -17.78
N GLU A 129 -13.15 4.63 -18.18
CA GLU A 129 -12.63 4.87 -19.53
C GLU A 129 -13.57 4.35 -20.61
N GLU A 130 -14.12 3.15 -20.43
CA GLU A 130 -15.05 2.55 -21.39
C GLU A 130 -16.38 3.33 -21.41
N GLY A 131 -16.90 3.73 -20.25
CA GLY A 131 -18.09 4.61 -20.17
C GLY A 131 -17.90 5.96 -20.88
N LEU A 132 -16.71 6.56 -20.76
CA LEU A 132 -16.36 7.80 -21.47
C LEU A 132 -16.21 7.60 -22.98
N ARG A 133 -15.76 6.42 -23.44
CA ARG A 133 -15.73 6.08 -24.87
C ARG A 133 -17.14 5.95 -25.42
N TRP A 134 -18.02 5.24 -24.73
CA TRP A 134 -19.43 5.08 -25.10
C TRP A 134 -20.16 6.43 -25.18
N ARG A 135 -19.96 7.32 -24.20
CA ARG A 135 -20.53 8.68 -24.22
C ARG A 135 -20.05 9.49 -25.44
N ARG A 136 -18.76 9.44 -25.76
CA ARG A 136 -18.20 10.13 -26.92
C ARG A 136 -18.70 9.57 -28.25
N ALA A 137 -18.92 8.26 -28.34
CA ALA A 137 -19.50 7.62 -29.52
C ALA A 137 -20.95 8.08 -29.76
N ARG A 138 -21.77 8.16 -28.70
CA ARG A 138 -23.16 8.67 -28.80
C ARG A 138 -23.25 10.15 -29.14
N ALA A 139 -22.28 10.97 -28.72
CA ALA A 139 -22.28 12.39 -29.05
C ALA A 139 -21.88 12.71 -30.50
N ARG A 140 -21.38 11.72 -31.25
CA ARG A 140 -20.97 11.85 -32.66
C ARG A 140 -21.95 11.20 -33.65
N ALA A 141 -22.91 10.42 -33.16
CA ALA A 141 -23.98 9.81 -33.93
C ALA A 141 -25.23 10.69 -33.87
#